data_AF-A0A497NSC9-F1
#
_entry.id   AF-A0A497NSC9-F1
#
_cell.length_a   1.000
_cell.length_b   1.000
_cell.length_c   1.000
_cell.angle_alpha   90.00
_cell.angle_beta   90.00
_cell.angle_gamma   90.00
#
_symmetry.space_group_name_H-M   'P 1'
#
loop_
_entity.id
_entity.type
_entity.pdbx_description
1 polymer ?
#
loop_
_entity_poly.entity_id
_entity_poly.type
_entity_poly.pdbx_seq_one_letter_code
_entity_poly.pdbx_strand_id
1 'polypeptide(L)'
;EILLVNVLLWKNGTVELTNWYRLRSGVTDIPLGTSGNLNFLFLDSAGTIIGRAGLDIFFTVKTNEPQEVDVVNFAFKIHFVEGTFKIQMTYKGLVVAEREVTENTPVVTVTFPNGGEILNPRTPVIVTWNASDTDGDALTYIIEYSNNSGLTWTPITVDAHTLSYTWDIRELSPGKSYMVKVVATDGLNVGEDTSDKTFSITFREDINTDGKVNIVDIFIVAEAFGSSMEDPRWNPEADIDGDGKVNIVDISTIARKFGKSL
;
A
#
# COMPACT_ATOMS: atom_id res chain seq x y z
N GLU A 1 20.13 6.67 -3.23
CA GLU A 1 18.72 6.53 -2.80
C GLU A 1 18.15 7.91 -2.45
N ILE A 2 16.85 8.00 -2.25
CA ILE A 2 16.18 9.26 -1.92
C ILE A 2 15.44 9.12 -0.62
N LEU A 3 15.55 10.16 0.21
CA LEU A 3 14.77 10.35 1.40
C LEU A 3 13.56 11.24 1.04
N LEU A 4 12.35 10.68 1.09
CA LEU A 4 11.12 11.46 1.10
C LEU A 4 10.76 11.80 2.55
N VAL A 5 10.65 13.08 2.85
CA VAL A 5 10.26 13.58 4.17
C VAL A 5 8.97 14.37 4.02
N ASN A 6 8.02 14.14 4.91
CA ASN A 6 6.80 14.94 5.04
C ASN A 6 6.66 15.42 6.49
N VAL A 7 6.53 16.74 6.65
CA VAL A 7 6.59 17.41 7.95
C VAL A 7 5.52 18.49 8.04
N LEU A 8 4.85 18.55 9.18
CA LEU A 8 4.20 19.78 9.63
C LEU A 8 5.16 20.52 10.55
N LEU A 9 5.41 21.79 10.25
CA LEU A 9 6.27 22.67 11.05
C LEU A 9 5.45 23.88 11.50
N TRP A 10 5.46 24.16 12.80
CA TRP A 10 4.82 25.34 13.39
C TRP A 10 5.83 26.49 13.56
N LYS A 11 5.36 27.74 13.54
CA LYS A 11 6.19 28.95 13.69
C LYS A 11 7.08 28.93 14.94
N ASN A 12 6.59 28.29 16.00
CA ASN A 12 7.26 28.13 17.29
C ASN A 12 8.39 27.06 17.28
N GLY A 13 8.57 26.31 16.17
CA GLY A 13 9.57 25.26 16.04
C GLY A 13 9.08 23.87 16.42
N THR A 14 7.82 23.70 16.85
CA THR A 14 7.23 22.36 17.00
C THR A 14 7.13 21.69 15.63
N VAL A 15 7.43 20.40 15.58
CA VAL A 15 7.29 19.57 14.38
C VAL A 15 6.41 18.37 14.69
N GLU A 16 5.61 17.99 13.70
CA GLU A 16 4.97 16.69 13.63
C GLU A 16 5.55 15.98 12.42
N LEU A 17 6.26 14.89 12.69
CA LEU A 17 6.84 14.06 11.66
C LEU A 17 5.82 13.00 11.26
N THR A 18 5.64 12.85 9.95
CA THR A 18 5.11 11.60 9.42
C THR A 18 6.28 10.63 9.14
N ASN A 19 5.99 9.40 8.74
CA ASN A 19 7.02 8.46 8.31
C ASN A 19 7.91 9.05 7.21
N TRP A 20 9.21 8.75 7.27
CA TRP A 20 10.13 9.09 6.20
C TRP A 20 10.29 7.86 5.33
N TYR A 21 10.44 8.05 4.02
CA TYR A 21 10.51 6.91 3.11
C TYR A 21 11.84 6.94 2.38
N ARG A 22 12.65 5.91 2.60
CA ARG A 22 13.87 5.66 1.83
C ARG A 22 13.51 4.94 0.53
N LEU A 23 13.48 5.69 -0.56
CA LEU A 23 13.15 5.22 -1.90
C LEU A 23 14.41 4.85 -2.68
N ARG A 24 14.36 3.77 -3.44
CA ARG A 24 15.50 3.28 -4.24
C ARG A 24 15.94 4.27 -5.33
N SER A 25 15.01 5.07 -5.88
CA SER A 25 15.29 6.03 -6.94
C SER A 25 14.32 7.23 -6.95
N GLY A 26 14.68 8.28 -7.68
CA GLY A 26 13.80 9.44 -7.98
C GLY A 26 14.61 10.70 -8.31
N VAL A 27 13.95 11.86 -8.29
CA VAL A 27 14.58 13.18 -8.46
C VAL A 27 14.51 13.95 -7.15
N THR A 28 15.62 14.55 -6.74
CA THR A 28 15.69 15.34 -5.51
C THR A 28 15.16 16.75 -5.74
N ASP A 29 14.40 17.26 -4.77
CA ASP A 29 13.89 18.63 -4.79
C ASP A 29 14.89 19.60 -4.14
N ILE A 30 15.75 19.09 -3.25
CA ILE A 30 16.74 19.86 -2.51
C ILE A 30 18.14 19.26 -2.73
N PRO A 31 19.08 19.99 -3.36
CA PRO A 31 20.45 19.53 -3.53
C PRO A 31 21.19 19.41 -2.20
N LEU A 32 22.18 18.50 -2.14
CA LEU A 32 23.13 18.47 -1.02
C LEU A 32 24.04 19.71 -1.05
N GLY A 33 24.51 20.10 0.13
CA GLY A 33 25.37 21.27 0.35
C GLY A 33 24.62 22.58 0.53
N THR A 34 23.30 22.62 0.32
CA THR A 34 22.50 23.83 0.54
C THR A 34 22.24 24.09 2.03
N SER A 35 21.84 25.32 2.35
CA SER A 35 21.49 25.76 3.69
C SER A 35 20.29 26.68 3.67
N GLY A 36 19.52 26.69 4.75
CA GLY A 36 18.48 27.69 4.99
C GLY A 36 18.10 27.76 6.46
N ASN A 37 16.95 28.34 6.75
CA ASN A 37 16.39 28.36 8.10
C ASN A 37 15.95 26.96 8.58
N LEU A 38 15.70 26.03 7.66
CA LEU A 38 15.46 24.62 7.92
C LEU A 38 16.57 23.78 7.28
N ASN A 39 17.16 22.85 8.02
CA ASN A 39 18.20 21.96 7.50
C ASN A 39 18.01 20.52 7.97
N PHE A 40 18.37 19.59 7.09
CA PHE A 40 18.55 18.17 7.35
C PHE A 40 20.04 17.89 7.35
N LEU A 41 20.54 17.47 8.50
CA LEU A 41 21.94 17.10 8.72
C LEU A 41 22.01 15.58 8.73
N PHE A 42 22.91 15.03 7.93
CA PHE A 42 23.20 13.61 7.89
C PHE A 42 24.47 13.40 8.72
N LEU A 43 24.37 12.65 9.81
CA LEU A 43 25.45 12.42 10.75
C LEU A 43 25.90 10.96 10.67
N ASP A 44 27.22 10.73 10.74
CA ASP A 44 27.79 9.39 10.93
C ASP A 44 27.65 8.92 12.40
N SER A 45 28.11 7.70 12.70
CA SER A 45 28.04 7.12 14.04
C SER A 45 28.92 7.85 15.08
N ALA A 46 29.87 8.67 14.65
CA ALA A 46 30.68 9.53 15.51
C ALA A 46 30.03 10.91 15.75
N GLY A 47 28.90 11.20 15.09
CA GLY A 47 28.23 12.51 15.15
C GLY A 47 28.83 13.55 14.21
N THR A 48 29.67 13.16 13.26
CA THR A 48 30.21 14.05 12.22
C THR A 48 29.14 14.31 11.16
N ILE A 49 28.94 15.57 10.78
CA ILE A 49 28.05 15.89 9.66
C ILE A 49 28.74 15.47 8.35
N ILE A 50 28.20 14.43 7.71
CA ILE A 50 28.65 13.91 6.42
C ILE A 50 27.80 14.42 5.26
N GLY A 51 26.69 15.09 5.54
CA GLY A 51 25.85 15.71 4.54
C GLY A 51 24.92 16.76 5.11
N ARG A 52 24.49 17.70 4.25
CA ARG A 52 23.54 18.75 4.59
C ARG A 52 22.64 19.02 3.40
N ALA A 53 21.36 19.22 3.65
CA ALA A 53 20.44 19.84 2.71
C ALA A 53 19.54 20.82 3.46
N GLY A 54 19.40 22.03 2.95
CA GLY A 54 18.63 23.09 3.62
C GLY A 54 17.82 23.94 2.66
N LEU A 55 16.77 24.53 3.21
CA LEU A 55 15.83 25.40 2.52
C LEU A 55 15.27 26.45 3.48
N ASP A 56 14.79 27.56 2.92
CA ASP A 56 14.07 28.56 3.68
C ASP A 56 12.57 28.28 3.65
N ILE A 57 12.02 28.03 4.83
CA ILE A 57 10.58 27.89 5.03
C ILE A 57 9.99 29.25 5.42
N PHE A 58 8.92 29.63 4.72
CA PHE A 58 8.13 30.81 4.99
C PHE A 58 6.73 30.41 5.44
N PHE A 59 6.23 31.08 6.47
CA PHE A 59 4.90 30.85 7.01
C PHE A 59 3.85 31.77 6.36
N THR A 60 3.86 31.78 5.04
CA THR A 60 2.97 32.58 4.22
C THR A 60 2.36 31.73 3.12
N VAL A 61 1.04 31.78 2.99
CA VAL A 61 0.33 31.11 1.90
C VAL A 61 0.09 32.12 0.79
N LYS A 62 0.41 31.74 -0.44
CA LYS A 62 0.17 32.56 -1.63
C LYS A 62 -1.31 32.56 -1.97
N THR A 63 -2.06 33.49 -1.40
CA THR A 63 -3.39 33.88 -1.90
C THR A 63 -3.27 35.18 -2.71
N ASN A 64 -4.38 35.76 -3.17
CA ASN A 64 -4.36 37.08 -3.82
C ASN A 64 -3.70 38.14 -2.94
N GLU A 65 -3.77 37.98 -1.62
CA GLU A 65 -2.97 38.70 -0.63
C GLU A 65 -2.20 37.68 0.23
N PRO A 66 -0.87 37.77 0.35
CA PRO A 66 -0.13 36.83 1.20
C PRO A 66 -0.66 36.82 2.62
N GLN A 67 -1.13 35.66 3.09
CA GLN A 67 -1.62 35.49 4.46
C GLN A 67 -0.59 34.74 5.29
N GLU A 68 -0.34 35.23 6.50
CA GLU A 68 0.46 34.49 7.47
C GLU A 68 -0.31 33.31 8.04
N VAL A 69 0.39 32.21 8.24
CA VAL A 69 -0.14 30.98 8.87
C VAL A 69 0.75 30.54 10.02
N ASP A 70 0.21 29.77 10.96
CA ASP A 70 1.00 29.31 12.11
C ASP A 70 1.70 27.96 11.86
N VAL A 71 1.23 27.23 10.86
CA VAL A 71 1.74 25.91 10.48
C VAL A 71 1.86 25.83 8.96
N VAL A 72 2.89 25.13 8.50
CA VAL A 72 3.05 24.75 7.09
C VAL A 72 3.28 23.25 7.00
N ASN A 73 2.69 22.64 5.99
CA ASN A 73 2.98 21.27 5.59
C ASN A 73 3.82 21.32 4.32
N PHE A 74 4.90 20.54 4.28
CA PHE A 74 5.70 20.39 3.09
C PHE A 74 6.27 18.98 2.99
N ALA A 75 6.43 18.51 1.75
CA ALA A 75 7.09 17.26 1.41
C ALA A 75 8.20 17.52 0.39
N PHE A 76 9.35 16.89 0.57
CA PHE A 76 10.50 17.06 -0.32
C PHE A 76 11.35 15.79 -0.36
N LYS A 77 12.05 15.63 -1.47
CA LYS A 77 13.00 14.55 -1.74
C LYS A 77 14.43 15.05 -1.59
N ILE A 78 15.20 14.46 -0.68
CA ILE A 78 16.63 14.72 -0.49
C ILE A 78 17.43 13.49 -0.91
N HIS A 79 18.62 13.67 -1.47
CA HIS A 79 19.54 12.55 -1.64
C HIS A 79 19.91 11.96 -0.28
N PHE A 80 19.70 10.66 -0.09
CA PHE A 80 20.16 10.00 1.13
C PHE A 80 21.68 9.81 1.07
N VAL A 81 22.38 10.17 2.14
CA VAL A 81 23.85 10.11 2.21
C VAL A 81 24.28 8.76 2.79
N GLU A 82 25.08 8.00 2.05
CA GLU A 82 25.62 6.73 2.52
C GLU A 82 26.50 6.92 3.77
N GLY A 83 26.41 5.99 4.73
CA GLY A 83 27.08 6.09 6.03
C GLY A 83 26.34 6.95 7.07
N THR A 84 25.14 7.44 6.75
CA THR A 84 24.30 8.14 7.73
C THR A 84 23.83 7.16 8.81
N PHE A 85 24.16 7.48 10.06
CA PHE A 85 23.67 6.81 11.27
C PHE A 85 22.50 7.57 11.90
N LYS A 86 22.47 8.90 11.75
CA LYS A 86 21.39 9.74 12.28
C LYS A 86 21.11 10.91 11.36
N ILE A 87 19.84 11.22 11.17
CA ILE A 87 19.39 12.42 10.49
C ILE A 87 18.82 13.39 11.54
N GLN A 88 19.32 14.62 11.51
CA GLN A 88 18.88 15.68 12.43
C GLN A 88 18.23 16.81 11.64
N MET A 89 17.00 17.13 11.99
CA MET A 89 16.26 18.28 11.47
C MET A 89 16.48 19.48 12.38
N THR A 90 16.96 20.58 11.82
CA THR A 90 17.18 21.82 12.55
C THR A 90 16.35 22.96 11.95
N TYR A 91 15.69 23.74 12.80
CA TYR A 91 14.97 24.95 12.42
C TYR A 91 15.50 26.15 13.21
N LYS A 92 15.90 27.21 12.51
CA LYS A 92 16.55 28.41 13.08
C LYS A 92 17.75 28.07 13.98
N GLY A 93 18.49 27.02 13.61
CA GLY A 93 19.66 26.54 14.35
C GLY A 93 19.35 25.66 15.57
N LEU A 94 18.08 25.45 15.91
CA LEU A 94 17.66 24.53 16.97
C LEU A 94 17.32 23.17 16.39
N VAL A 95 17.70 22.10 17.09
CA VAL A 95 17.28 20.74 16.75
C VAL A 95 15.79 20.62 17.07
N VAL A 96 14.99 20.28 16.07
CA VAL A 96 13.54 20.12 16.22
C VAL A 96 13.09 18.67 16.06
N ALA A 97 13.88 17.84 15.38
CA ALA A 97 13.61 16.42 15.21
C ALA A 97 14.92 15.66 14.96
N GLU A 98 14.94 14.39 15.36
CA GLU A 98 16.02 13.45 15.08
C GLU A 98 15.44 12.11 14.69
N ARG A 99 16.16 11.41 13.81
CA ARG A 99 15.83 10.05 13.41
C ARG A 99 17.09 9.23 13.26
N GLU A 100 17.16 8.12 13.97
CA GLU A 100 18.23 7.14 13.80
C GLU A 100 18.00 6.32 12.53
N VAL A 101 19.09 5.95 11.88
CA VAL A 101 19.11 5.06 10.73
C VAL A 101 19.60 3.71 11.24
N THR A 102 18.67 2.78 11.43
CA THR A 102 18.97 1.40 11.78
C THR A 102 19.48 0.63 10.56
N GLU A 103 20.28 -0.41 10.83
CA GLU A 103 21.04 -1.11 9.80
C GLU A 103 20.15 -2.01 8.96
N ASN A 104 19.16 -2.64 9.58
CA ASN A 104 18.34 -3.65 8.94
C ASN A 104 17.08 -3.05 8.34
N THR A 105 16.68 -3.60 7.19
CA THR A 105 15.40 -3.27 6.57
C THR A 105 14.34 -4.25 7.07
N PRO A 106 13.13 -3.77 7.42
CA PRO A 106 12.07 -4.67 7.83
C PRO A 106 11.74 -5.68 6.74
N VAL A 107 11.42 -6.90 7.14
CA VAL A 107 10.92 -7.95 6.27
C VAL A 107 9.41 -8.02 6.43
N VAL A 108 8.69 -8.19 5.32
CA VAL A 108 7.24 -8.33 5.28
C VAL A 108 6.85 -9.45 4.32
N THR A 109 5.76 -10.14 4.62
CA THR A 109 5.18 -11.18 3.77
C THR A 109 3.67 -11.15 3.86
N VAL A 110 2.99 -10.90 2.75
CA VAL A 110 1.53 -10.93 2.65
C VAL A 110 1.05 -12.36 2.84
N THR A 111 0.06 -12.56 3.71
CA THR A 111 -0.51 -13.89 3.99
C THR A 111 -1.93 -14.04 3.49
N PHE A 112 -2.70 -12.94 3.39
CA PHE A 112 -4.04 -12.97 2.80
C PHE A 112 -4.55 -11.56 2.44
N PRO A 113 -5.27 -11.37 1.32
CA PRO A 113 -5.37 -12.31 0.20
C PRO A 113 -3.99 -12.47 -0.46
N ASN A 114 -3.65 -13.70 -0.86
CA ASN A 114 -2.33 -14.01 -1.44
C ASN A 114 -2.43 -14.58 -2.87
N GLY A 115 -3.63 -14.74 -3.41
CA GLY A 115 -3.86 -15.05 -4.81
C GLY A 115 -4.81 -16.22 -5.03
N GLY A 116 -5.65 -16.10 -6.07
CA GLY A 116 -6.63 -17.10 -6.47
C GLY A 116 -7.94 -17.08 -5.67
N GLU A 117 -8.05 -16.28 -4.62
CA GLU A 117 -9.29 -16.17 -3.86
C GLU A 117 -10.41 -15.48 -4.68
N ILE A 118 -11.66 -15.86 -4.39
CA ILE A 118 -12.84 -15.14 -4.84
C ILE A 118 -13.47 -14.47 -3.61
N LEU A 119 -13.23 -13.18 -3.46
CA LEU A 119 -13.69 -12.39 -2.33
C LEU A 119 -15.09 -11.87 -2.60
N ASN A 120 -16.01 -12.14 -1.66
CA ASN A 120 -17.38 -11.69 -1.78
C ASN A 120 -17.45 -10.17 -1.59
N PRO A 121 -17.92 -9.42 -2.59
CA PRO A 121 -17.89 -7.96 -2.59
C PRO A 121 -18.80 -7.32 -1.53
N ARG A 122 -19.70 -8.09 -0.90
CA ARG A 122 -20.59 -7.58 0.17
C ARG A 122 -20.00 -7.71 1.58
N THR A 123 -18.83 -8.30 1.73
CA THR A 123 -18.18 -8.53 3.02
C THR A 123 -16.83 -7.85 3.07
N PRO A 124 -16.51 -7.09 4.13
CA PRO A 124 -15.16 -6.59 4.34
C PRO A 124 -14.15 -7.74 4.38
N VAL A 125 -12.95 -7.46 3.90
CA VAL A 125 -11.84 -8.42 3.82
C VAL A 125 -10.80 -8.03 4.86
N ILE A 126 -10.29 -9.00 5.61
CA ILE A 126 -9.17 -8.75 6.53
C ILE A 126 -7.88 -9.08 5.78
N VAL A 127 -7.14 -8.05 5.38
CA VAL A 127 -5.79 -8.20 4.84
C VAL A 127 -4.86 -8.56 5.99
N THR A 128 -3.99 -9.56 5.82
CA THR A 128 -3.04 -10.03 6.84
C THR A 128 -1.65 -10.21 6.25
N TRP A 129 -0.64 -10.01 7.09
CA TRP A 129 0.76 -10.19 6.74
C TRP A 129 1.58 -10.58 7.98
N ASN A 130 2.75 -11.14 7.75
CA ASN A 130 3.81 -11.26 8.75
C ASN A 130 4.84 -10.16 8.50
N ALA A 131 5.42 -9.62 9.57
CA ALA A 131 6.54 -8.70 9.46
C ALA A 131 7.47 -8.81 10.67
N SER A 132 8.74 -8.50 10.44
CA SER A 132 9.77 -8.50 11.47
C SER A 132 10.87 -7.52 11.13
N ASP A 133 11.45 -6.93 12.15
CA ASP A 133 12.67 -6.16 12.05
C ASP A 133 13.75 -6.76 12.98
N THR A 134 14.99 -6.84 12.50
CA THR A 134 16.07 -7.50 13.25
C THR A 134 16.61 -6.62 14.38
N ASP A 135 16.50 -5.30 14.22
CA ASP A 135 16.93 -4.31 15.22
C ASP A 135 15.87 -4.11 16.30
N GLY A 136 14.65 -4.63 16.07
CA GLY A 136 13.54 -4.58 17.02
C GLY A 136 12.76 -3.26 16.95
N ASP A 137 12.92 -2.52 15.85
CA ASP A 137 12.21 -1.27 15.63
C ASP A 137 10.70 -1.46 15.56
N ALA A 138 9.96 -0.44 16.01
CA ALA A 138 8.52 -0.42 15.85
C ALA A 138 8.16 -0.21 14.37
N LEU A 139 7.34 -1.11 13.84
CA LEU A 139 6.94 -1.07 12.43
C LEU A 139 5.57 -0.43 12.24
N THR A 140 5.46 0.29 11.13
CA THR A 140 4.20 0.79 10.58
C THR A 140 4.02 0.29 9.15
N TYR A 141 2.78 0.25 8.67
CA TYR A 141 2.46 -0.36 7.40
C TYR A 141 1.57 0.53 6.52
N ILE A 142 1.93 0.61 5.24
CA ILE A 142 1.03 1.07 4.18
C ILE A 142 0.46 -0.18 3.51
N ILE A 143 -0.85 -0.19 3.28
CA ILE A 143 -1.51 -1.25 2.52
C ILE A 143 -2.12 -0.61 1.28
N GLU A 144 -1.80 -1.19 0.13
CA GLU A 144 -2.29 -0.75 -1.17
C GLU A 144 -2.98 -1.90 -1.89
N TYR A 145 -3.92 -1.57 -2.78
CA TYR A 145 -4.48 -2.53 -3.72
C TYR A 145 -4.22 -2.09 -5.15
N SER A 146 -4.13 -3.07 -6.05
CA SER A 146 -4.19 -2.88 -7.49
C SER A 146 -5.44 -3.58 -8.01
N ASN A 147 -6.08 -3.02 -9.03
CA ASN A 147 -7.17 -3.66 -9.78
C ASN A 147 -6.79 -3.93 -11.25
N ASN A 148 -5.49 -3.82 -11.57
CA ASN A 148 -4.94 -3.99 -12.91
C ASN A 148 -3.64 -4.80 -12.88
N SER A 149 -3.61 -5.84 -12.05
CA SER A 149 -2.49 -6.80 -11.96
C SER A 149 -1.14 -6.14 -11.62
N GLY A 150 -1.17 -5.15 -10.72
CA GLY A 150 0.03 -4.51 -10.17
C GLY A 150 0.60 -3.35 -11.00
N LEU A 151 -0.08 -2.92 -12.07
CA LEU A 151 0.38 -1.79 -12.90
C LEU A 151 0.24 -0.44 -12.18
N THR A 152 -0.86 -0.25 -11.45
CA THR A 152 -1.08 0.91 -10.59
C THR A 152 -1.60 0.47 -9.24
N TRP A 153 -1.24 1.24 -8.21
CA TRP A 153 -1.56 0.97 -6.81
C TRP A 153 -2.36 2.12 -6.22
N THR A 154 -3.38 1.79 -5.43
CA THR A 154 -4.22 2.73 -4.70
C THR A 154 -4.11 2.43 -3.21
N PRO A 155 -3.83 3.43 -2.35
CA PRO A 155 -3.71 3.21 -0.92
C PRO A 155 -5.06 2.84 -0.31
N ILE A 156 -5.08 1.77 0.49
CA ILE A 156 -6.17 1.42 1.40
C ILE A 156 -6.00 2.17 2.72
N THR A 157 -4.78 2.16 3.25
CA THR A 157 -4.37 2.92 4.43
C THR A 157 -2.86 3.19 4.37
N VAL A 158 -2.41 4.23 5.05
CA VAL A 158 -1.01 4.67 5.10
C VAL A 158 -0.41 4.63 6.50
N ASP A 159 -1.16 4.16 7.50
CA ASP A 159 -0.79 4.25 8.91
C ASP A 159 -1.37 3.09 9.74
N ALA A 160 -1.08 1.85 9.31
CA ALA A 160 -1.43 0.67 10.09
C ALA A 160 -0.32 0.30 11.09
N HIS A 161 -0.72 -0.11 12.29
CA HIS A 161 0.19 -0.49 13.40
C HIS A 161 0.02 -1.94 13.85
N THR A 162 -0.82 -2.72 13.15
CA THR A 162 -1.12 -4.12 13.45
C THR A 162 -0.82 -4.98 12.24
N LEU A 163 -0.62 -6.28 12.41
CA LEU A 163 -0.36 -7.25 11.33
C LEU A 163 -1.60 -7.64 10.50
N SER A 164 -2.65 -6.85 10.60
CA SER A 164 -3.89 -7.03 9.85
C SER A 164 -4.61 -5.71 9.68
N TYR A 165 -5.37 -5.58 8.59
CA TYR A 165 -6.21 -4.42 8.32
C TYR A 165 -7.55 -4.84 7.71
N THR A 166 -8.66 -4.28 8.20
CA THR A 166 -9.98 -4.55 7.62
C THR A 166 -10.25 -3.60 6.45
N TRP A 167 -10.23 -4.15 5.24
CA TRP A 167 -10.50 -3.46 4.00
C TRP A 167 -11.98 -3.57 3.61
N ASP A 168 -12.65 -2.43 3.50
CA ASP A 168 -13.99 -2.36 2.95
C ASP A 168 -13.96 -2.37 1.41
N ILE A 169 -14.45 -3.46 0.82
CA ILE A 169 -14.43 -3.69 -0.63
C ILE A 169 -15.76 -3.43 -1.32
N ARG A 170 -16.78 -2.93 -0.59
CA ARG A 170 -18.16 -2.81 -1.10
C ARG A 170 -18.33 -1.82 -2.25
N GLU A 171 -17.46 -0.81 -2.30
CA GLU A 171 -17.47 0.23 -3.34
C GLU A 171 -16.52 -0.10 -4.51
N LEU A 172 -15.89 -1.29 -4.51
CA LEU A 172 -14.99 -1.70 -5.57
C LEU A 172 -15.75 -2.40 -6.69
N SER A 173 -15.36 -2.09 -7.93
CA SER A 173 -15.89 -2.76 -9.11
C SER A 173 -15.56 -4.25 -9.12
N PRO A 174 -16.43 -5.12 -9.64
CA PRO A 174 -16.08 -6.52 -9.82
C PRO A 174 -14.88 -6.68 -10.77
N GLY A 175 -14.06 -7.71 -10.53
CA GLY A 175 -12.89 -7.99 -11.38
C GLY A 175 -12.01 -9.12 -10.87
N LYS A 176 -11.17 -9.68 -11.75
CA LYS A 176 -10.23 -10.80 -11.46
C LYS A 176 -8.75 -10.38 -11.33
N SER A 177 -8.48 -9.08 -11.45
CA SER A 177 -7.12 -8.53 -11.55
C SER A 177 -6.66 -7.82 -10.27
N TYR A 178 -7.28 -8.17 -9.14
CA TYR A 178 -6.94 -7.54 -7.87
C TYR A 178 -5.66 -8.10 -7.28
N MET A 179 -4.84 -7.24 -6.69
CA MET A 179 -3.65 -7.60 -5.91
C MET A 179 -3.59 -6.71 -4.67
N VAL A 180 -2.91 -7.17 -3.63
CA VAL A 180 -2.58 -6.35 -2.45
C VAL A 180 -1.07 -6.25 -2.30
N LYS A 181 -0.61 -5.11 -1.81
CA LYS A 181 0.77 -4.86 -1.44
C LYS A 181 0.79 -4.33 -0.01
N VAL A 182 1.74 -4.82 0.78
CA VAL A 182 2.02 -4.28 2.11
C VAL A 182 3.45 -3.76 2.11
N VAL A 183 3.61 -2.51 2.52
CA VAL A 183 4.90 -1.85 2.69
C VAL A 183 5.11 -1.66 4.19
N ALA A 184 6.11 -2.34 4.76
CA ALA A 184 6.53 -2.19 6.13
C ALA A 184 7.67 -1.18 6.24
N THR A 185 7.62 -0.34 7.28
CA THR A 185 8.67 0.64 7.54
C THR A 185 8.96 0.75 9.05
N ASP A 186 10.23 0.81 9.41
CA ASP A 186 10.75 1.32 10.70
C ASP A 186 10.72 2.88 10.73
N GLY A 187 10.03 3.44 9.72
CA GLY A 187 9.90 4.82 9.24
C GLY A 187 11.18 5.42 8.62
N LEU A 188 12.27 4.65 8.55
CA LEU A 188 13.50 4.75 7.77
C LEU A 188 13.52 3.82 6.55
N ASN A 189 13.98 2.63 6.92
CA ASN A 189 13.87 1.32 6.33
C ASN A 189 12.55 1.08 5.61
N VAL A 190 12.56 0.55 4.39
CA VAL A 190 11.33 0.11 3.73
C VAL A 190 11.50 -1.28 3.16
N GLY A 191 10.68 -2.21 3.65
CA GLY A 191 10.45 -3.53 3.05
C GLY A 191 9.06 -3.58 2.45
N GLU A 192 8.89 -4.27 1.32
CA GLU A 192 7.58 -4.45 0.71
C GLU A 192 7.38 -5.89 0.28
N ASP A 193 6.12 -6.32 0.27
CA ASP A 193 5.71 -7.57 -0.34
C ASP A 193 4.35 -7.41 -1.02
N THR A 194 4.13 -8.21 -2.05
CA THR A 194 2.91 -8.19 -2.88
C THR A 194 2.33 -9.59 -2.93
N SER A 195 1.00 -9.71 -2.92
CA SER A 195 0.31 -11.00 -3.07
C SER A 195 0.85 -11.79 -4.26
N ASP A 196 1.11 -13.10 -4.07
CA ASP A 196 1.78 -13.95 -5.06
C ASP A 196 1.08 -14.03 -6.42
N LYS A 197 -0.26 -13.93 -6.43
CA LYS A 197 -1.08 -13.91 -7.65
C LYS A 197 -2.24 -12.92 -7.51
N THR A 198 -2.93 -12.69 -8.62
CA THR A 198 -4.19 -11.94 -8.58
C THR A 198 -5.29 -12.73 -7.87
N PHE A 199 -6.23 -12.02 -7.27
CA PHE A 199 -7.48 -12.54 -6.73
C PHE A 199 -8.67 -11.80 -7.36
N SER A 200 -9.86 -12.33 -7.14
CA SER A 200 -11.11 -11.79 -7.70
C SER A 200 -11.96 -11.16 -6.62
N ILE A 201 -12.61 -10.04 -6.95
CA ILE A 201 -13.71 -9.47 -6.17
C ILE A 201 -14.96 -9.65 -7.01
N THR A 202 -15.78 -10.64 -6.68
CA THR A 202 -17.07 -10.92 -7.34
C THR A 202 -17.89 -11.94 -6.54
N PHE A 203 -19.13 -12.20 -6.93
CA PHE A 203 -19.87 -13.37 -6.46
C PHE A 203 -19.31 -14.63 -7.10
N ARG A 204 -19.19 -15.72 -6.34
CA ARG A 204 -18.74 -17.02 -6.87
C ARG A 204 -19.64 -17.51 -8.02
N GLU A 205 -20.92 -17.14 -7.98
CA GLU A 205 -21.90 -17.48 -9.00
C GLU A 205 -21.92 -16.53 -10.21
N ASP A 206 -21.12 -15.47 -10.21
CA ASP A 206 -20.90 -14.55 -11.34
C ASP A 206 -19.64 -14.99 -12.11
N ILE A 207 -19.82 -15.95 -13.02
CA ILE A 207 -18.74 -16.66 -13.70
C ILE A 207 -18.04 -15.74 -14.70
N ASN A 208 -18.81 -14.92 -15.41
CA ASN A 208 -18.26 -13.97 -16.38
C ASN A 208 -17.69 -12.70 -15.71
N THR A 209 -17.93 -12.51 -14.41
CA THR A 209 -17.45 -11.38 -13.61
C THR A 209 -17.95 -10.03 -14.14
N ASP A 210 -19.19 -10.00 -14.62
CA ASP A 210 -19.85 -8.77 -15.06
C ASP A 210 -20.56 -8.00 -13.92
N GLY A 211 -20.48 -8.55 -12.70
CA GLY A 211 -21.09 -8.01 -11.51
C GLY A 211 -22.53 -8.47 -11.28
N LYS A 212 -23.07 -9.37 -12.10
CA LYS A 212 -24.48 -9.79 -12.04
C LYS A 212 -24.64 -11.30 -12.21
N VAL A 213 -25.17 -11.95 -11.18
CA VAL A 213 -25.57 -13.36 -11.26
C VAL A 213 -26.87 -13.49 -12.06
N ASN A 214 -26.78 -13.93 -13.31
CA ASN A 214 -27.91 -13.96 -14.25
C ASN A 214 -27.89 -15.18 -15.20
N ILE A 215 -28.69 -15.14 -16.27
CA ILE A 215 -28.83 -16.26 -17.21
C ILE A 215 -27.54 -16.52 -18.01
N VAL A 216 -26.68 -15.52 -18.16
CA VAL A 216 -25.39 -15.66 -18.84
C VAL A 216 -24.46 -16.56 -18.03
N ASP A 217 -24.46 -16.47 -16.70
CA ASP A 217 -23.67 -17.39 -15.84
C ASP A 217 -24.16 -18.83 -15.94
N ILE A 218 -25.48 -19.02 -15.94
CA ILE A 218 -26.09 -20.34 -16.14
C ILE A 218 -25.71 -20.91 -17.52
N PHE A 219 -25.67 -20.06 -18.54
CA PHE A 219 -25.29 -20.47 -19.89
C PHE A 219 -23.85 -21.00 -19.93
N ILE A 220 -22.92 -20.36 -19.21
CA ILE A 220 -21.52 -20.82 -19.12
C ILE A 220 -21.43 -22.21 -18.46
N VAL A 221 -22.21 -22.47 -17.41
CA VAL A 221 -22.29 -23.81 -16.81
C VAL A 221 -22.88 -24.82 -17.79
N ALA A 222 -23.92 -24.42 -18.53
CA ALA A 222 -24.57 -25.29 -19.51
C ALA A 222 -23.63 -25.73 -20.65
N GLU A 223 -22.68 -24.88 -21.06
CA GLU A 223 -21.66 -25.21 -22.07
C GLU A 223 -20.73 -26.35 -21.60
N ALA A 224 -20.42 -26.40 -20.30
CA ALA A 224 -19.60 -27.44 -19.69
C ALA A 224 -20.41 -28.60 -19.10
N PHE A 225 -21.73 -28.63 -19.26
CA PHE A 225 -22.59 -29.60 -18.57
C PHE A 225 -22.25 -31.06 -18.91
N GLY A 226 -22.16 -31.87 -17.86
CA GLY A 226 -21.79 -33.28 -17.89
C GLY A 226 -20.28 -33.53 -18.03
N SER A 227 -19.43 -32.50 -17.98
CA SER A 227 -17.98 -32.62 -18.03
C SER A 227 -17.34 -32.86 -16.64
N SER A 228 -16.09 -33.31 -16.65
CA SER A 228 -15.22 -33.48 -15.47
C SER A 228 -13.76 -33.24 -15.89
N MET A 229 -12.80 -33.20 -14.97
CA MET A 229 -11.41 -32.74 -15.17
C MET A 229 -10.65 -33.26 -16.41
N GLU A 230 -11.03 -34.40 -17.00
CA GLU A 230 -10.40 -34.98 -18.21
C GLU A 230 -11.18 -34.71 -19.53
N ASP A 231 -12.40 -34.18 -19.47
CA ASP A 231 -13.23 -33.87 -20.65
C ASP A 231 -12.74 -32.56 -21.29
N PRO A 232 -12.57 -32.49 -22.63
CA PRO A 232 -12.17 -31.25 -23.32
C PRO A 232 -13.09 -30.04 -23.08
N ARG A 233 -14.36 -30.27 -22.70
CA ARG A 233 -15.33 -29.22 -22.34
C ARG A 233 -15.26 -28.81 -20.86
N TRP A 234 -14.35 -29.40 -20.09
CA TRP A 234 -14.16 -29.06 -18.69
C TRP A 234 -13.86 -27.57 -18.53
N ASN A 235 -14.68 -26.92 -17.72
CA ASN A 235 -14.44 -25.56 -17.27
C ASN A 235 -14.42 -25.58 -15.74
N PRO A 236 -13.26 -25.36 -15.08
CA PRO A 236 -13.18 -25.37 -13.62
C PRO A 236 -14.01 -24.26 -12.97
N GLU A 237 -14.29 -23.16 -13.68
CA GLU A 237 -15.14 -22.08 -13.17
C GLU A 237 -16.65 -22.45 -13.23
N ALA A 238 -17.01 -23.51 -13.96
CA ALA A 238 -18.38 -24.03 -14.04
C ALA A 238 -18.69 -25.10 -12.97
N ASP A 239 -17.66 -25.61 -12.27
CA ASP A 239 -17.77 -26.48 -11.09
C ASP A 239 -17.91 -25.60 -9.83
N ILE A 240 -19.13 -25.15 -9.59
CA ILE A 240 -19.45 -24.12 -8.60
C ILE A 240 -19.43 -24.70 -7.18
N ASP A 241 -19.76 -25.97 -7.00
CA ASP A 241 -19.68 -26.62 -5.69
C ASP A 241 -18.32 -27.29 -5.42
N GLY A 242 -17.49 -27.49 -6.45
CA GLY A 242 -16.14 -28.02 -6.35
C GLY A 242 -16.09 -29.54 -6.21
N ASP A 243 -17.12 -30.26 -6.67
CA ASP A 243 -17.21 -31.72 -6.58
C ASP A 243 -16.46 -32.45 -7.72
N GLY A 244 -15.89 -31.69 -8.67
CA GLY A 244 -15.14 -32.18 -9.82
C GLY A 244 -16.02 -32.53 -11.02
N LYS A 245 -17.32 -32.19 -11.03
CA LYS A 245 -18.28 -32.50 -12.10
C LYS A 245 -19.25 -31.36 -12.34
N VAL A 246 -19.28 -30.86 -13.58
CA VAL A 246 -20.29 -29.86 -13.95
C VAL A 246 -21.64 -30.53 -14.20
N ASN A 247 -22.63 -30.26 -13.34
CA ASN A 247 -23.94 -30.89 -13.39
C ASN A 247 -25.08 -29.96 -12.92
N ILE A 248 -26.27 -30.53 -12.67
CA ILE A 248 -27.47 -29.76 -12.29
C ILE A 248 -27.31 -29.07 -10.93
N VAL A 249 -26.43 -29.59 -10.05
CA VAL A 249 -26.14 -28.99 -8.75
C VAL A 249 -25.46 -27.63 -8.94
N ASP A 250 -24.52 -27.48 -9.87
CA ASP A 250 -23.88 -26.20 -10.21
C ASP A 250 -24.90 -25.16 -10.69
N ILE A 251 -25.74 -25.55 -11.66
CA ILE A 251 -26.82 -24.70 -12.17
C ILE A 251 -27.76 -24.28 -11.03
N SER A 252 -28.13 -25.21 -10.15
CA SER A 252 -28.99 -24.92 -9.01
C SER A 252 -28.34 -23.96 -7.99
N THR A 253 -27.01 -23.97 -7.90
CA THR A 253 -26.26 -23.06 -7.02
C THR A 253 -26.33 -21.63 -7.54
N ILE A 254 -26.16 -21.43 -8.85
CA ILE A 254 -26.35 -20.12 -9.48
C ILE A 254 -27.81 -19.66 -9.38
N ALA A 255 -28.77 -20.55 -9.68
CA ALA A 255 -30.19 -20.22 -9.63
C ALA A 255 -30.64 -19.73 -8.24
N ARG A 256 -30.06 -20.27 -7.16
CA ARG A 256 -30.31 -19.81 -5.78
C ARG A 256 -29.83 -18.39 -5.50
N LYS A 257 -28.90 -17.87 -6.30
CA LYS A 257 -28.33 -16.52 -6.19
C LYS A 257 -28.72 -15.61 -7.36
N PHE A 258 -29.61 -16.06 -8.24
CA PHE A 258 -30.04 -15.35 -9.42
C PHE A 258 -30.58 -13.95 -9.08
N GLY A 259 -30.20 -12.96 -9.88
CA GLY A 259 -30.59 -11.56 -9.71
C GLY A 259 -29.74 -10.79 -8.70
N LYS A 260 -28.73 -11.42 -8.08
CA LYS A 260 -27.73 -10.66 -7.33
C LYS A 260 -26.92 -9.77 -8.27
N SER A 261 -26.69 -8.54 -7.86
CA SER A 261 -25.75 -7.64 -8.50
C SER A 261 -24.93 -6.87 -7.48
N LEU A 262 -23.83 -6.31 -7.98
CA LEU A 262 -23.12 -5.19 -7.37
C LEU A 262 -23.81 -3.87 -7.70
#